data_AF-A0A2X1PK72-F1
#
_entry.id   AF-A0A2X1PK72-F1
#
_cell.length_a   1.000
_cell.length_b   1.000
_cell.length_c   1.000
_cell.angle_alpha   90.00
_cell.angle_beta   90.00
_cell.angle_gamma   90.00
#
_symmetry.space_group_name_H-M   'P 1'
#
loop_
_entity.id
_entity.type
_entity.pdbx_description
1 polymer ?
#
loop_
_entity_poly.entity_id
_entity_poly.type
_entity_poly.pdbx_seq_one_letter_code
_entity_poly.pdbx_strand_id
1 'polypeptide(L)' 'MELVALDKPGLLAQVSQIFTELNLNLLNAKITTVGEKAEDFFILTNQFGQALDSQQREILRNVLYRNIG' A
#
# COMPACT_ATOMS: atom_id res chain seq x y z
N MET A 1 -1.50 5.30 -5.06
CA MET A 1 -1.41 5.47 -3.60
C MET A 1 0.03 5.76 -3.27
N GLU A 2 0.28 6.72 -2.39
CA GLU A 2 1.61 7.04 -1.86
C GLU A 2 1.68 6.60 -0.40
N LEU A 3 2.78 5.96 -0.01
CA LEU A 3 3.08 5.55 1.36
C LEU A 3 4.44 6.12 1.74
N VAL A 4 4.48 6.84 2.86
CA VAL A 4 5.72 7.35 3.45
C VAL A 4 5.83 6.78 4.86
N ALA A 5 6.89 6.01 5.13
CA ALA A 5 7.12 5.36 6.42
C ALA A 5 8.61 5.24 6.72
N LEU A 6 8.98 4.93 7.97
CA LEU A 6 10.36 4.53 8.28
C LEU A 6 10.67 3.20 7.58
N ASP A 7 11.80 3.15 6.89
CA ASP A 7 12.26 1.93 6.23
C ASP A 7 12.71 0.93 7.29
N LYS A 8 12.03 -0.22 7.34
CA LYS A 8 12.30 -1.28 8.31
C LYS A 8 12.16 -2.64 7.63
N PRO A 9 12.96 -3.64 8.04
CA PRO A 9 12.82 -5.00 7.54
C PRO A 9 11.36 -5.48 7.64
N GLY A 10 10.84 -5.99 6.53
CA GLY A 10 9.48 -6.52 6.44
C GLY A 10 8.38 -5.49 6.16
N LEU A 11 8.70 -4.19 6.00
CA LEU A 11 7.71 -3.15 5.65
C LEU A 11 6.92 -3.51 4.40
N LEU A 12 7.60 -3.78 3.28
CA LEU A 12 6.93 -4.17 2.03
C LEU A 12 6.12 -5.46 2.13
N ALA A 13 6.57 -6.40 2.97
CA ALA A 13 5.82 -7.63 3.21
C ALA A 13 4.50 -7.35 3.94
N GLN A 14 4.52 -6.48 4.96
CA GLN A 14 3.32 -6.04 5.67
C GLN A 14 2.36 -5.28 4.75
N VAL A 15 2.89 -4.36 3.93
CA VAL A 15 2.09 -3.63 2.93
C VAL A 15 1.44 -4.59 1.93
N SER A 16 2.22 -5.54 1.41
CA SER A 16 1.73 -6.52 0.43
C SER A 16 0.67 -7.43 1.03
N GLN A 17 0.85 -7.84 2.29
CA GLN A 17 -0.14 -8.63 3.03
C GLN A 17 -1.48 -7.87 3.14
N ILE A 18 -1.45 -6.58 3.51
CA ILE A 18 -2.66 -5.75 3.58
C ILE A 18 -3.37 -5.69 2.22
N PHE A 19 -2.63 -5.57 1.11
CA PHE A 19 -3.24 -5.57 -0.22
C PHE A 19 -3.93 -6.91 -0.52
N THR A 20 -3.30 -8.03 -0.18
CA THR A 20 -3.89 -9.37 -0.31
C THR A 20 -5.15 -9.52 0.54
N GLU A 21 -5.12 -9.11 1.80
CA GLU A 21 -6.28 -9.18 2.72
C GLU A 21 -7.47 -8.35 2.22
N LEU A 22 -7.21 -7.25 1.52
CA LEU A 22 -8.22 -6.38 0.92
C LEU A 22 -8.63 -6.78 -0.51
N ASN A 23 -8.15 -7.92 -1.02
CA ASN A 23 -8.37 -8.40 -2.40
C ASN A 23 -8.02 -7.34 -3.45
N LEU A 24 -6.89 -6.66 -3.26
CA LEU A 24 -6.34 -5.68 -4.18
C LEU A 24 -5.24 -6.29 -5.03
N ASN A 25 -5.23 -5.91 -6.30
CA ASN A 25 -4.21 -6.29 -7.26
C ASN A 25 -3.18 -5.17 -7.38
N LEU A 26 -1.89 -5.52 -7.28
CA LEU A 26 -0.79 -4.60 -7.52
C LEU A 26 -0.43 -4.60 -9.01
N LEU A 27 -0.73 -3.50 -9.72
CA LEU A 27 -0.36 -3.35 -11.12
C LEU A 27 1.08 -2.88 -11.29
N ASN A 28 1.53 -1.95 -10.45
CA ASN A 28 2.89 -1.44 -10.48
C ASN A 28 3.27 -0.86 -9.12
N ALA A 29 4.55 -0.90 -8.80
CA ALA A 29 5.12 -0.26 -7.63
C ALA A 29 6.42 0.46 -8.01
N LYS A 30 6.60 1.67 -7.47
CA LYS A 30 7.89 2.35 -7.44
C LYS A 30 8.29 2.50 -6.00
N ILE A 31 9.37 1.83 -5.62
CA ILE A 31 9.91 1.79 -4.26
C ILE A 31 11.15 2.66 -4.22
N THR A 32 11.20 3.62 -3.30
CA THR A 32 12.35 4.53 -3.15
C THR A 32 12.67 4.71 -1.67
N THR A 33 13.95 4.64 -1.31
CA THR A 33 14.39 4.96 0.05
C THR A 33 15.16 6.29 0.03
N VAL A 34 14.76 7.24 0.88
CA VAL A 34 15.42 8.53 1.07
C VAL A 34 15.84 8.64 2.54
N GLY A 35 17.15 8.49 2.79
CA GLY A 35 17.67 8.39 4.15
C GLY A 35 17.11 7.15 4.86
N GLU A 36 16.36 7.36 5.94
CA GLU A 36 15.70 6.29 6.72
C GLU A 36 14.22 6.12 6.38
N LYS A 37 13.70 6.84 5.39
CA LYS A 37 12.28 6.76 4.99
C LYS A 37 12.12 6.04 3.67
N ALA A 38 11.14 5.15 3.59
CA ALA A 38 10.61 4.61 2.36
C ALA A 38 9.50 5.53 1.82
N GLU A 39 9.57 5.86 0.54
CA GLU A 39 8.60 6.62 -0.24
C GLU A 39 8.14 5.75 -1.41
N ASP A 40 7.01 5.08 -1.20
CA ASP A 40 6.52 4.05 -2.10
C ASP A 40 5.25 4.47 -2.81
N PHE A 41 5.23 4.29 -4.12
CA PHE A 41 4.08 4.54 -4.97
C PHE A 41 3.51 3.24 -5.50
N PHE A 42 2.24 2.98 -5.22
CA PHE A 42 1.54 1.78 -5.67
C PHE A 42 0.37 2.14 -6.59
N ILE A 43 0.30 1.46 -7.74
CA ILE A 43 -0.86 1.45 -8.64
C ILE A 43 -1.65 0.18 -8.33
N LEU A 44 -2.87 0.36 -7.82
CA LEU A 44 -3.72 -0.72 -7.34
C LEU A 44 -5.03 -0.77 -8.12
N THR A 45 -5.55 -1.98 -8.32
CA THR A 45 -6.92 -2.24 -8.75
C THR A 45 -7.61 -3.15 -7.74
N ASN A 46 -8.93 -3.20 -7.77
CA ASN A 46 -9.68 -4.20 -7.03
C ASN A 46 -9.54 -5.58 -7.72
N GLN A 47 -10.10 -6.63 -7.10
CA GLN A 47 -10.12 -7.99 -7.64
C GLN A 47 -10.69 -8.13 -9.06
N PHE A 48 -11.52 -7.18 -9.51
CA PHE A 48 -12.10 -7.15 -10.86
C PHE A 48 -11.23 -6.39 -11.88
N GLY A 49 -10.03 -5.95 -11.49
CA GLY A 49 -9.12 -5.18 -12.34
C GLY A 49 -9.55 -3.72 -12.52
N GLN A 50 -10.49 -3.22 -11.73
CA GLN A 50 -10.99 -1.85 -11.81
C GLN A 50 -10.31 -0.94 -10.79
N ALA A 51 -10.32 0.37 -11.05
CA ALA A 51 -9.84 1.35 -10.08
C ALA A 51 -10.65 1.26 -8.77
N LEU A 52 -9.97 1.47 -7.63
CA LEU A 52 -10.63 1.47 -6.34
C LEU A 52 -11.66 2.61 -6.25
N ASP A 53 -12.84 2.30 -5.74
CA ASP A 53 -13.85 3.31 -5.39
C ASP A 53 -13.47 4.08 -4.11
N SER A 54 -14.30 5.06 -3.74
CA SER A 54 -14.04 5.90 -2.56
C SER A 54 -14.02 5.11 -1.25
N GLN A 55 -14.89 4.10 -1.11
CA GLN A 55 -14.98 3.28 0.10
C GLN A 55 -13.76 2.36 0.23
N GLN A 56 -13.35 1.71 -0.86
CA GLN A 56 -12.17 0.86 -0.91
C GLN A 56 -10.89 1.64 -0.60
N ARG A 57 -10.76 2.86 -1.15
CA ARG A 57 -9.63 3.76 -0.82
C ARG A 57 -9.61 4.12 0.65
N GLU A 58 -10.76 4.39 1.24
CA GLU A 58 -10.86 4.77 2.65
C GLU A 58 -10.54 3.61 3.58
N ILE A 59 -11.01 2.40 3.26
CA ILE A 59 -10.66 1.18 4.01
C ILE A 59 -9.14 0.95 3.94
N LEU A 60 -8.55 0.98 2.74
CA LEU A 60 -7.12 0.80 2.54
C LEU A 60 -6.31 1.81 3.37
N ARG A 61 -6.68 3.08 3.30
CA ARG A 61 -6.05 4.16 4.07
C ARG A 61 -6.10 3.89 5.57
N ASN A 62 -7.28 3.55 6.10
CA ASN A 62 -7.47 3.28 7.52
C ASN A 62 -6.69 2.05 8.01
N VAL A 63 -6.61 0.98 7.21
CA VAL A 63 -5.84 -0.22 7.55
C VAL A 63 -4.34 0.08 7.55
N LEU A 64 -3.83 0.80 6.55
CA LEU A 64 -2.41 1.18 6.49
C LEU A 64 -2.01 2.06 7.69
N TYR A 65 -2.81 3.06 8.03
CA TYR A 65 -2.54 3.92 9.20
C TYR A 65 -2.48 3.13 10.51
N ARG A 66 -3.28 2.07 10.66
CA ARG A 66 -3.31 1.26 11.88
C ARG A 66 -2.14 0.27 12.00
N ASN A 67 -1.58 -0.16 10.88
CA ASN A 67 -0.58 -1.24 10.85
C ASN A 67 0.85 -0.75 10.59
N ILE A 68 1.00 0.39 9.92
CA ILE A 68 2.31 0.90 9.45
C ILE A 68 2.65 2.25 10.07
N GLY A 69 1.63 3.04 10.44
CA GLY A 69 1.77 4.35 11.08
C GLY A 69 2.26 4.29 12.52
#